data_AF-A0A9W9ZA90-F1
#
_entry.id   AF-A0A9W9ZA90-F1
#
_cell.length_a   1.000
_cell.length_b   1.000
_cell.length_c   1.000
_cell.angle_alpha   90.00
_cell.angle_beta   90.00
_cell.angle_gamma   90.00
#
_symmetry.space_group_name_H-M   'P 1'
#
loop_
_entity.id
_entity.type
_entity.pdbx_description
1 polymer ?
#
loop_
_entity_poly.entity_id
_entity_poly.type
_entity_poly.pdbx_seq_one_letter_code
_entity_poly.pdbx_strand_id
1 'polypeptide(L)'
;MADHWVAEVFPPKFQFGSVEELLKCPEEDEKSKEKVKYLDEVYRRVYFEEEKAKNQPMNSCKYVCNRNVNLFQERKNEREKPQQKEQDECIWSQSELKMLRKFLQKAKMQNLKLAAMLESAQDEIHIWKEKFKDVSESDELVKSSLGILKKKYERLKVNYKALKEDVRRYHANLKITREDYKELKLERDDIEKSLKQTQAELNMEKLDNEHLQLRLDKKETECEENLKRQEHFLEQQHQLEIMKLHKTIAGLTEKFEKEKQDNDLNKRALEHLRSHFANLKINQDDGINATDNVLSIIDIDYLPT
;
A
#
# COMPACT_ATOMS: atom_id res chain seq x y z
N MET A 1 -10.01 8.84 -4.16
CA MET A 1 -8.78 9.37 -4.80
C MET A 1 -9.26 10.37 -5.82
N ALA A 2 -8.78 11.61 -5.76
CA ALA A 2 -9.24 12.68 -6.64
C ALA A 2 -8.75 12.41 -8.08
N ASP A 3 -9.69 12.34 -9.01
CA ASP A 3 -9.39 12.08 -10.41
C ASP A 3 -8.56 13.22 -11.00
N HIS A 4 -7.44 12.85 -11.61
CA HIS A 4 -6.48 13.79 -12.16
C HIS A 4 -7.09 14.45 -13.43
N TRP A 5 -7.10 15.78 -13.51
CA TRP A 5 -7.66 16.56 -14.64
C TRP A 5 -7.17 16.12 -16.04
N VAL A 6 -6.03 15.45 -16.12
CA VAL A 6 -5.48 14.88 -17.36
C VAL A 6 -6.37 13.75 -17.90
N ALA A 7 -7.04 12.99 -17.02
CA ALA A 7 -7.95 11.91 -17.40
C ALA A 7 -9.27 12.41 -18.02
N GLU A 8 -9.70 13.64 -17.72
CA GLU A 8 -10.87 14.26 -18.36
C GLU A 8 -10.56 14.73 -19.78
N VAL A 9 -9.35 15.25 -20.01
CA VAL A 9 -8.93 15.76 -21.32
C VAL A 9 -8.48 14.63 -22.25
N PHE A 10 -7.95 13.54 -21.69
CA PHE A 10 -7.52 12.36 -22.43
C PHE A 10 -8.04 11.07 -21.77
N PRO A 11 -9.30 10.69 -22.04
CA PRO A 11 -9.83 9.43 -21.56
C PRO A 11 -8.96 8.27 -22.09
N PRO A 12 -8.44 7.38 -21.22
CA PRO A 12 -7.67 6.24 -21.68
C PRO A 12 -8.53 5.37 -22.60
N LYS A 13 -8.10 5.21 -23.85
CA LYS A 13 -8.79 4.39 -24.87
C LYS A 13 -8.72 2.88 -24.60
N PHE A 14 -8.02 2.48 -23.55
CA PHE A 14 -7.86 1.10 -23.12
C PHE A 14 -8.22 1.01 -21.65
N GLN A 15 -9.29 0.27 -21.35
CA GLN A 15 -9.56 -0.24 -20.02
C GLN A 15 -8.85 -1.58 -19.91
N PHE A 16 -7.89 -1.69 -18.99
CA PHE A 16 -7.38 -3.00 -18.61
C PHE A 16 -8.48 -3.68 -17.80
N GLY A 17 -8.92 -4.86 -18.25
CA GLY A 17 -9.69 -5.76 -17.40
C GLY A 17 -8.97 -5.99 -16.07
N SER A 18 -9.71 -6.28 -15.00
CA SER A 18 -9.09 -6.49 -13.69
C SER A 18 -8.02 -7.57 -13.78
N VAL A 19 -7.00 -7.52 -12.92
CA VAL A 19 -5.92 -8.53 -12.89
C VAL A 19 -6.47 -9.97 -12.80
N GLU A 20 -7.66 -10.14 -12.21
CA GLU A 20 -8.42 -11.38 -12.14
C GLU A 20 -8.89 -11.90 -13.52
N GLU A 21 -9.11 -11.01 -14.48
CA GLU A 21 -9.60 -11.28 -15.83
C GLU A 21 -8.46 -11.69 -16.77
N LEU A 22 -7.23 -11.20 -16.51
CA LEU A 22 -6.01 -11.60 -17.23
C LEU A 22 -5.44 -12.94 -16.75
N LEU A 23 -5.78 -13.35 -15.52
CA LEU A 23 -5.38 -14.65 -14.95
C LEU A 23 -6.38 -15.77 -15.25
N LYS A 24 -7.57 -15.45 -15.77
CA LYS A 24 -8.46 -16.44 -16.40
C LYS A 24 -7.91 -16.77 -17.78
N CYS A 25 -7.09 -17.83 -17.85
CA CYS A 25 -6.84 -18.52 -19.10
C CYS A 25 -8.20 -18.88 -19.72
N PRO A 26 -8.53 -18.42 -20.94
CA PRO A 26 -9.65 -19.02 -21.65
C PRO A 26 -9.32 -20.50 -21.80
N GLU A 27 -10.25 -21.36 -21.39
CA GLU A 27 -10.15 -22.79 -21.62
C GLU A 27 -9.73 -23.01 -23.07
N GLU A 28 -8.58 -23.63 -23.29
CA GLU A 28 -8.07 -23.87 -24.64
C GLU A 28 -9.11 -24.67 -25.41
N ASP A 29 -9.87 -23.99 -26.26
CA ASP A 29 -10.85 -24.57 -27.17
C ASP A 29 -10.23 -25.78 -27.86
N GLU A 30 -10.93 -26.91 -27.91
CA GLU A 30 -10.42 -28.15 -28.53
C GLU A 30 -9.91 -27.94 -29.96
N LYS A 31 -10.46 -26.94 -30.67
CA LYS A 31 -10.04 -26.49 -32.00
C LYS A 31 -8.58 -25.98 -32.04
N SER A 32 -8.09 -25.40 -30.95
CA SER A 32 -6.71 -24.91 -30.81
C SER A 32 -5.74 -26.09 -30.72
N LYS A 33 -6.10 -27.11 -29.94
CA LYS A 33 -5.33 -28.35 -29.78
C LYS A 33 -5.34 -29.19 -31.07
N GLU A 34 -6.45 -29.20 -31.80
CA GLU A 34 -6.55 -29.84 -33.12
C GLU A 34 -5.65 -29.19 -34.17
N LYS A 35 -5.59 -27.85 -34.23
CA LYS A 35 -4.68 -27.13 -35.14
C LYS A 35 -3.22 -27.39 -34.83
N VAL A 36 -2.85 -27.47 -33.55
CA VAL A 36 -1.48 -27.80 -33.12
C VAL A 36 -1.12 -29.25 -33.49
N LYS A 37 -2.05 -30.20 -33.29
CA LYS A 37 -1.86 -31.60 -33.72
C LYS A 37 -1.71 -31.73 -35.24
N TYR A 38 -2.52 -31.02 -36.02
CA TYR A 38 -2.43 -31.02 -37.49
C TYR A 38 -1.08 -30.47 -37.97
N LEU A 39 -0.62 -29.35 -37.40
CA LEU A 39 0.69 -28.78 -37.73
C LEU A 39 1.84 -29.76 -37.40
N ASP A 40 1.80 -30.40 -36.23
CA ASP A 40 2.78 -31.40 -35.81
C ASP A 40 2.81 -32.62 -36.75
N GLU A 41 1.64 -33.03 -37.27
CA GLU A 41 1.51 -34.14 -38.22
C GLU A 41 2.03 -33.78 -39.63
N VAL A 42 1.82 -32.54 -40.07
CA VAL A 42 2.40 -32.01 -41.32
C VAL A 42 3.92 -31.91 -41.21
N TYR A 43 4.45 -31.39 -40.09
CA TYR A 43 5.90 -31.31 -39.86
C TYR A 43 6.56 -32.68 -39.85
N ARG A 44 5.96 -33.68 -39.18
CA ARG A 44 6.46 -35.06 -39.23
C ARG A 44 6.49 -35.62 -40.65
N ARG A 45 5.44 -35.39 -41.45
CA ARG A 45 5.37 -35.91 -42.82
C ARG A 45 6.47 -35.32 -43.72
N VAL A 46 6.67 -34.01 -43.65
CA VAL A 46 7.72 -33.31 -44.41
C VAL A 46 9.12 -33.77 -43.98
N TYR A 47 9.33 -33.93 -42.67
CA TYR A 47 10.61 -34.42 -42.13
C TYR A 47 10.95 -35.83 -42.65
N PHE A 48 9.98 -36.75 -42.65
CA PHE A 48 10.19 -38.11 -43.17
C PHE A 48 10.37 -38.16 -44.69
N GLU A 49 9.70 -37.29 -45.45
CA GLU A 49 9.91 -37.15 -46.91
C GLU A 49 11.31 -36.63 -47.22
N GLU A 50 11.81 -35.67 -46.43
CA GLU A 50 13.15 -35.11 -46.57
C GLU A 50 14.24 -36.13 -46.22
N GLU A 51 14.07 -36.90 -45.14
CA GLU A 51 14.97 -38.01 -44.80
C GLU A 51 14.97 -39.11 -45.86
N LYS A 52 13.81 -39.43 -46.43
CA LYS A 52 13.69 -40.44 -47.50
C LYS A 52 14.34 -39.98 -48.80
N ALA A 53 14.30 -38.68 -49.11
CA ALA A 53 15.01 -38.09 -50.25
C ALA A 53 16.54 -38.05 -50.03
N LYS A 54 17.00 -37.86 -48.79
CA LYS A 54 18.44 -37.86 -48.45
C LYS A 54 19.04 -39.27 -48.37
N ASN A 55 18.26 -40.28 -48.01
CA ASN A 55 18.73 -41.66 -47.79
C ASN A 55 18.57 -42.60 -49.00
N GLN A 56 18.08 -42.12 -50.16
CA GLN A 56 18.14 -42.89 -51.40
C GLN A 56 19.54 -42.77 -52.04
N PRO A 57 20.23 -43.88 -52.35
CA PRO A 57 21.38 -43.83 -53.25
C PRO A 57 20.89 -43.41 -54.64
N MET A 58 21.57 -42.43 -55.24
CA MET A 58 21.47 -42.04 -56.65
C MET A 58 21.74 -43.26 -57.55
N ASN A 59 20.71 -44.09 -57.76
CA ASN A 59 20.74 -45.18 -58.71
C ASN A 59 20.31 -44.63 -60.07
N SER A 60 21.33 -44.40 -60.92
CA SER A 60 21.30 -44.50 -62.38
C SER A 60 19.91 -44.46 -63.02
N CYS A 61 19.50 -43.27 -63.45
CA CYS A 61 18.38 -43.12 -64.37
C CYS A 61 18.90 -42.90 -65.80
N LYS A 62 19.26 -43.99 -66.47
CA LYS A 62 19.24 -44.04 -67.93
C LYS A 62 17.78 -44.03 -68.37
N TYR A 63 17.30 -42.93 -68.93
CA TYR A 63 16.17 -42.98 -69.84
C TYR A 63 16.63 -42.62 -71.24
N VAL A 64 16.72 -43.67 -72.05
CA VAL A 64 16.61 -43.64 -73.49
C VAL A 64 15.22 -43.10 -73.83
N CYS A 65 15.13 -42.02 -74.60
CA CYS A 65 13.93 -41.73 -75.38
C CYS A 65 14.32 -41.63 -76.86
N ASN A 66 14.13 -42.77 -77.53
CA ASN A 66 14.05 -42.89 -78.97
C ASN A 66 12.70 -42.30 -79.39
N ARG A 67 12.68 -41.23 -80.19
CA ARG A 67 11.56 -40.92 -81.10
C ARG A 67 12.09 -40.33 -82.40
N ASN A 68 12.16 -41.18 -83.41
CA ASN A 68 12.01 -40.76 -84.81
C ASN A 68 10.58 -40.25 -85.02
N VAL A 69 10.39 -39.25 -85.88
CA VAL A 69 9.53 -39.26 -87.08
C VAL A 69 9.61 -37.88 -87.77
N ASN A 70 10.22 -37.90 -88.96
CA ASN A 70 9.93 -37.16 -90.20
C ASN A 70 9.25 -35.78 -90.15
N LEU A 71 9.91 -34.80 -90.80
CA LEU A 71 9.21 -33.97 -91.80
C LEU A 71 9.99 -33.99 -93.13
N PHE A 72 9.39 -34.70 -94.08
CA PHE A 72 9.65 -34.65 -95.50
C PHE A 72 9.04 -33.34 -96.04
N GLN A 73 9.79 -32.55 -96.79
CA GLN A 73 9.23 -31.62 -97.77
C GLN A 73 9.89 -31.90 -99.11
N GLU A 74 9.27 -32.85 -99.83
CA GLU A 74 9.37 -32.94 -101.28
C GLU A 74 8.77 -31.66 -101.89
N ARG A 75 9.54 -31.01 -102.77
CA ARG A 75 8.98 -30.29 -103.93
C ARG A 75 9.62 -30.88 -105.20
N LYS A 76 8.90 -31.83 -105.79
CA LYS A 76 8.84 -32.09 -107.24
C LYS A 76 7.97 -30.96 -107.84
N ASN A 77 8.10 -30.45 -109.06
CA ASN A 77 8.83 -30.76 -110.30
C ASN A 77 8.97 -29.41 -111.03
N GLU A 78 9.92 -29.27 -111.94
CA GLU A 78 9.61 -28.90 -113.34
C GLU A 78 10.85 -29.10 -114.22
N ARG A 79 10.64 -29.85 -115.30
CA ARG A 79 11.62 -30.05 -116.37
C ARG A 79 11.34 -29.00 -117.42
N GLU A 80 12.32 -28.17 -117.76
CA GLU A 80 12.45 -27.62 -119.11
C GLU A 80 13.94 -27.61 -119.49
N LYS A 81 14.26 -28.29 -120.59
CA LYS A 81 15.49 -28.03 -121.35
C LYS A 81 15.21 -26.80 -122.20
N PRO A 82 16.22 -25.94 -122.41
CA PRO A 82 16.75 -25.87 -123.77
C PRO A 82 18.24 -26.18 -123.81
N GLN A 83 18.62 -26.87 -124.87
CA GLN A 83 19.99 -26.97 -125.32
C GLN A 83 20.48 -25.58 -125.72
N GLN A 84 21.58 -25.12 -125.14
CA GLN A 84 22.48 -24.19 -125.82
C GLN A 84 23.92 -24.53 -125.45
N LYS A 85 24.69 -24.72 -126.52
CA LYS A 85 26.11 -25.01 -126.55
C LYS A 85 26.83 -23.70 -126.29
N GLU A 86 27.31 -23.52 -125.08
CA GLU A 86 28.60 -22.87 -124.88
C GLU A 86 29.44 -23.93 -124.19
N GLN A 87 30.55 -24.30 -124.85
CA GLN A 87 31.61 -25.01 -124.18
C GLN A 87 32.20 -24.03 -123.17
N ASP A 88 31.51 -23.86 -122.04
CA ASP A 88 32.20 -23.55 -120.82
C ASP A 88 33.15 -24.73 -120.63
N GLU A 89 34.43 -24.47 -120.90
CA GLU A 89 35.53 -25.34 -120.54
C GLU A 89 35.37 -25.64 -119.05
N CYS A 90 34.66 -26.72 -118.75
CA CYS A 90 34.61 -27.25 -117.42
C CYS A 90 36.01 -27.83 -117.20
N ILE A 91 36.87 -27.01 -116.60
CA ILE A 91 38.28 -27.29 -116.27
C ILE A 91 38.38 -28.56 -115.39
N TRP A 92 37.24 -29.04 -114.87
CA TRP A 92 37.11 -30.17 -113.97
C TRP A 92 36.58 -31.41 -114.69
N SER A 93 37.29 -32.52 -114.54
CA SER A 93 36.83 -33.84 -114.95
C SER A 93 35.61 -34.32 -114.14
N GLN A 94 34.81 -35.21 -114.71
CA GLN A 94 33.63 -35.79 -114.05
C GLN A 94 33.96 -36.49 -112.71
N SER A 95 35.18 -37.03 -112.57
CA SER A 95 35.72 -37.61 -111.33
C SER A 95 36.00 -36.55 -110.26
N GLU A 96 36.57 -35.40 -110.64
CA GLU A 96 36.86 -34.30 -109.73
C GLU A 96 35.58 -33.63 -109.25
N LEU A 97 34.59 -33.44 -110.13
CA LEU A 97 33.26 -32.94 -109.75
C LEU A 97 32.57 -33.86 -108.72
N LYS A 98 32.66 -35.18 -108.89
CA LYS A 98 32.15 -36.15 -107.89
C LYS A 98 32.89 -36.03 -106.56
N MET A 99 34.21 -35.83 -106.59
CA MET A 99 35.03 -35.67 -105.40
C MET A 99 34.70 -34.36 -104.67
N LEU A 100 34.61 -33.25 -105.39
CA LEU A 100 34.19 -31.94 -104.86
C LEU A 100 32.80 -32.00 -104.22
N ARG A 101 31.83 -32.67 -104.85
CA ARG A 101 30.49 -32.87 -104.25
C ARG A 101 30.56 -33.66 -102.95
N LYS A 102 31.38 -34.71 -102.86
CA LYS A 102 31.58 -35.46 -101.61
C LYS A 102 32.21 -34.59 -100.52
N PHE A 103 33.21 -33.78 -100.86
CA PHE A 103 33.83 -32.85 -99.90
C PHE A 103 32.85 -31.77 -99.44
N LEU A 104 32.11 -31.16 -100.37
CA LEU A 104 31.06 -30.19 -100.05
C LEU A 104 29.99 -30.79 -99.14
N GLN A 105 29.54 -32.01 -99.42
CA GLN A 105 28.57 -32.70 -98.57
C GLN A 105 29.13 -33.00 -97.18
N LYS A 106 30.39 -33.46 -97.07
CA LYS A 106 31.07 -33.64 -95.78
C LYS A 106 31.18 -32.33 -95.01
N ALA A 107 31.61 -31.25 -95.66
CA ALA A 107 31.70 -29.92 -95.06
C ALA A 107 30.33 -29.42 -94.61
N LYS A 108 29.27 -29.63 -95.41
CA LYS A 108 27.89 -29.29 -95.02
C LYS A 108 27.43 -30.07 -93.79
N MET A 109 27.71 -31.37 -93.73
CA MET A 109 27.38 -32.21 -92.56
C MET A 109 28.19 -31.79 -91.32
N GLN A 110 29.47 -31.45 -91.49
CA GLN A 110 30.29 -30.92 -90.41
C GLN A 110 29.79 -29.56 -89.91
N ASN A 111 29.44 -28.64 -90.80
CA ASN A 111 28.85 -27.36 -90.44
C ASN A 111 27.52 -27.53 -89.70
N LEU A 112 26.67 -28.47 -90.15
CA LEU A 112 25.43 -28.79 -89.44
C LEU A 112 25.70 -29.33 -88.03
N LYS A 113 26.68 -30.23 -87.89
CA LYS A 113 27.10 -30.76 -86.58
C LYS A 113 27.64 -29.66 -85.67
N LEU A 114 28.49 -28.78 -86.19
CA LEU A 114 29.05 -27.66 -85.44
C LEU A 114 27.97 -26.67 -85.02
N ALA A 115 26.99 -26.37 -85.89
CA ALA A 115 25.86 -25.52 -85.57
C ALA A 115 25.02 -26.11 -84.42
N ALA A 116 24.70 -27.41 -84.48
CA ALA A 116 23.97 -28.08 -83.40
C ALA A 116 24.76 -28.10 -82.07
N MET A 117 26.08 -28.29 -82.13
CA MET A 117 26.94 -28.20 -80.94
C MET A 117 27.00 -26.77 -80.36
N LEU A 118 27.03 -25.75 -81.22
CA LEU A 118 27.00 -24.34 -80.82
C LEU A 118 25.67 -24.00 -80.14
N GLU A 119 24.55 -24.42 -80.72
CA GLU A 119 23.20 -24.22 -80.17
C GLU A 119 23.06 -24.89 -78.81
N SER A 120 23.47 -26.16 -78.68
CA SER A 120 23.49 -26.88 -77.39
C SER A 120 24.34 -26.18 -76.33
N ALA A 121 25.51 -25.65 -76.71
CA ALA A 121 26.35 -24.91 -75.77
C ALA A 121 25.75 -23.55 -75.38
N GLN A 122 25.05 -22.88 -76.29
CA GLN A 122 24.32 -21.64 -75.99
C GLN A 122 23.16 -21.88 -75.01
N ASP A 123 22.42 -22.97 -75.18
CA ASP A 123 21.35 -23.36 -74.25
C ASP A 123 21.91 -23.66 -72.85
N GLU A 124 23.02 -24.39 -72.76
CA GLU A 124 23.70 -24.64 -71.48
C GLU A 124 24.15 -23.33 -70.81
N ILE A 125 24.75 -22.41 -71.57
CA ILE A 125 25.14 -21.08 -71.06
C ILE A 125 23.92 -20.32 -70.53
N HIS A 126 22.77 -20.38 -71.22
CA HIS A 126 21.55 -19.74 -70.77
C HIS A 126 21.06 -20.33 -69.44
N ILE A 127 20.99 -21.66 -69.33
CA ILE A 127 20.60 -22.36 -68.10
C ILE A 127 21.52 -21.99 -66.93
N TRP A 128 22.84 -21.93 -67.17
CA TRP A 128 23.79 -21.56 -66.11
C TRP A 128 23.66 -20.10 -65.68
N LYS A 129 23.35 -19.18 -66.60
CA LYS A 129 23.09 -17.77 -66.26
C LYS A 129 21.85 -17.62 -65.38
N GLU A 130 20.79 -18.35 -65.68
CA GLU A 130 19.56 -18.35 -64.88
C GLU A 130 19.82 -18.90 -63.47
N LYS A 131 20.47 -20.06 -63.37
CA LYS A 131 20.87 -20.63 -62.06
C LYS A 131 21.75 -19.68 -61.25
N PHE A 132 22.70 -19.01 -61.89
CA PHE A 132 23.56 -18.05 -61.20
C PHE A 132 22.77 -16.85 -60.68
N LYS A 133 21.79 -16.37 -61.46
CA LYS A 133 20.89 -15.30 -61.03
C LYS A 133 20.07 -15.72 -59.81
N ASP A 134 19.46 -16.90 -59.82
CA ASP A 134 18.67 -17.42 -58.70
C ASP A 134 19.51 -17.54 -57.41
N VAL A 135 20.73 -18.06 -57.53
CA VAL A 135 21.67 -18.16 -56.40
C VAL A 135 22.06 -16.78 -55.88
N SER A 136 22.30 -15.82 -56.76
CA SER A 136 22.63 -14.44 -56.37
C SER A 136 21.47 -13.77 -55.63
N GLU A 137 20.23 -13.96 -56.08
CA GLU A 137 19.04 -13.43 -55.41
C GLU A 137 18.84 -14.09 -54.04
N SER A 138 19.02 -15.40 -53.94
CA SER A 138 18.97 -16.12 -52.66
C SER A 138 20.06 -15.66 -51.68
N ASP A 139 21.28 -15.40 -52.15
CA ASP A 139 22.39 -14.92 -51.30
C ASP A 139 22.09 -13.53 -50.72
N GLU A 140 21.53 -12.63 -51.53
CA GLU A 140 21.12 -11.30 -51.06
C GLU A 140 19.97 -11.37 -50.03
N LEU A 141 19.01 -12.28 -50.23
CA LEU A 141 17.95 -12.54 -49.23
C LEU A 141 18.55 -13.03 -47.91
N VAL A 142 19.48 -13.98 -47.95
CA VAL A 142 20.15 -14.50 -46.75
C VAL A 142 20.94 -13.39 -46.04
N LYS A 143 21.72 -12.59 -46.77
CA LYS A 143 22.45 -11.44 -46.22
C LYS A 143 21.51 -10.45 -45.52
N SER A 144 20.38 -10.12 -46.14
CA SER A 144 19.40 -9.22 -45.56
C SER A 144 18.81 -9.78 -44.26
N SER A 145 18.47 -11.08 -44.24
CA SER A 145 17.94 -11.77 -43.07
C SER A 145 18.94 -11.82 -41.91
N LEU A 146 20.22 -12.05 -42.21
CA LEU A 146 21.31 -12.04 -41.24
C LEU A 146 21.47 -10.64 -40.63
N GLY A 147 21.37 -9.58 -41.44
CA GLY A 147 21.38 -8.19 -40.97
C GLY A 147 20.25 -7.89 -39.98
N ILE A 148 19.03 -8.38 -40.25
CA ILE A 148 17.89 -8.25 -39.35
C ILE A 148 18.14 -9.01 -38.04
N LEU A 149 18.62 -10.25 -38.13
CA LEU A 149 18.89 -11.08 -36.96
C LEU A 149 19.96 -10.47 -36.05
N LYS A 150 21.03 -9.92 -36.64
CA LYS A 150 22.08 -9.20 -35.90
C LYS A 150 21.52 -8.01 -35.13
N LYS A 151 20.63 -7.21 -35.74
CA LYS A 151 19.96 -6.10 -35.07
C LYS A 151 19.06 -6.58 -33.91
N LYS A 152 18.32 -7.68 -34.10
CA LYS A 152 17.51 -8.29 -33.03
C LYS A 152 18.38 -8.76 -31.86
N TYR A 153 19.50 -9.40 -32.16
CA TYR A 153 20.45 -9.86 -31.16
C TYR A 153 21.04 -8.71 -30.32
N GLU A 154 21.46 -7.61 -30.96
CA GLU A 154 21.97 -6.45 -30.22
C GLU A 154 20.91 -5.81 -29.32
N ARG A 155 19.65 -5.70 -29.79
CA ARG A 155 18.53 -5.25 -28.94
C ARG A 155 18.33 -6.17 -27.74
N LEU A 156 18.32 -7.49 -27.96
CA LEU A 156 18.17 -8.47 -26.90
C LEU A 156 19.32 -8.37 -25.87
N LYS A 157 20.55 -8.16 -26.34
CA LYS A 157 21.72 -7.97 -25.48
C LYS A 157 21.61 -6.73 -24.59
N VAL A 158 21.07 -5.62 -25.12
CA VAL A 158 20.79 -4.41 -24.31
C VAL A 158 19.72 -4.71 -23.26
N ASN A 159 18.61 -5.34 -23.66
CA ASN A 159 17.53 -5.70 -22.74
C ASN A 159 18.02 -6.64 -21.62
N TYR A 160 18.86 -7.62 -21.97
CA TYR A 160 19.45 -8.52 -20.98
C TYR A 160 20.32 -7.78 -19.96
N LYS A 161 21.13 -6.81 -20.40
CA LYS A 161 21.93 -5.98 -19.48
C LYS A 161 21.04 -5.13 -18.56
N ALA A 162 19.99 -4.53 -19.10
CA ALA A 162 19.03 -3.75 -18.31
C ALA A 162 18.35 -4.63 -17.25
N LEU A 163 17.82 -5.79 -17.66
CA LEU A 163 17.17 -6.73 -16.76
C LEU A 163 18.12 -7.25 -15.67
N LYS A 164 19.38 -7.52 -16.02
CA LYS A 164 20.40 -7.92 -15.05
C LYS A 164 20.64 -6.84 -13.99
N GLU A 165 20.60 -5.58 -14.39
CA GLU A 165 20.76 -4.45 -13.45
C GLU A 165 19.51 -4.24 -12.60
N ASP A 166 18.32 -4.39 -13.18
CA ASP A 166 17.05 -4.37 -12.44
C ASP A 166 17.04 -5.43 -11.35
N VAL A 167 17.40 -6.67 -11.68
CA VAL A 167 17.48 -7.77 -10.70
C VAL A 167 18.45 -7.45 -9.56
N ARG A 168 19.60 -6.83 -9.85
CA ARG A 168 20.54 -6.41 -8.80
C ARG A 168 19.95 -5.34 -7.90
N ARG A 169 19.28 -4.33 -8.48
CA ARG A 169 18.61 -3.27 -7.72
C ARG A 169 17.50 -3.83 -6.84
N TYR A 170 16.66 -4.71 -7.37
CA TYR A 170 15.64 -5.39 -6.58
C TYR A 170 16.24 -6.19 -5.43
N HIS A 171 17.35 -6.90 -5.65
CA HIS A 171 17.99 -7.66 -4.59
C HIS A 171 18.57 -6.76 -3.48
N ALA A 172 19.18 -5.62 -3.85
CA ALA A 172 19.66 -4.62 -2.90
C ALA A 172 18.52 -4.01 -2.08
N ASN A 173 17.42 -3.61 -2.74
CA ASN A 173 16.25 -3.07 -2.06
C ASN A 173 15.62 -4.08 -1.12
N LEU A 174 15.51 -5.34 -1.54
CA LEU A 174 14.98 -6.41 -0.71
C LEU A 174 15.84 -6.65 0.55
N LYS A 175 17.17 -6.51 0.42
CA LYS A 175 18.06 -6.57 1.59
C LYS A 175 17.79 -5.42 2.56
N ILE A 176 17.66 -4.19 2.07
CA ILE A 176 17.35 -3.01 2.89
C ILE A 176 16.00 -3.19 3.59
N THR A 177 14.94 -3.53 2.86
CA THR A 177 13.60 -3.74 3.45
C THR A 177 13.59 -4.85 4.51
N ARG A 178 14.44 -5.88 4.38
CA ARG A 178 14.60 -6.90 5.41
C ARG A 178 15.31 -6.38 6.66
N GLU A 179 16.23 -5.45 6.52
CA GLU A 179 16.90 -4.77 7.63
C GLU A 179 15.92 -3.84 8.34
N ASP A 180 15.21 -2.99 7.59
CA ASP A 180 14.15 -2.11 8.12
C ASP A 180 13.07 -2.89 8.88
N TYR A 181 12.63 -4.04 8.34
CA TYR A 181 11.65 -4.89 9.01
C TYR A 181 12.15 -5.43 10.36
N LYS A 182 13.46 -5.76 10.45
CA LYS A 182 14.05 -6.21 11.72
C LYS A 182 14.12 -5.07 12.73
N GLU A 183 14.49 -3.87 12.30
CA GLU A 183 14.53 -2.67 13.14
C GLU A 183 13.14 -2.32 13.67
N LEU A 184 12.13 -2.24 12.79
CA LEU A 184 10.74 -2.00 13.19
C LEU A 184 10.22 -3.06 14.16
N LYS A 185 10.64 -4.32 14.01
CA LYS A 185 10.28 -5.38 14.95
C LYS A 185 10.86 -5.14 16.34
N LEU A 186 12.11 -4.70 16.41
CA LEU A 186 12.77 -4.35 17.68
C LEU A 186 12.10 -3.13 18.33
N GLU A 187 11.84 -2.07 17.56
CA GLU A 187 11.11 -0.89 18.05
C GLU A 187 9.74 -1.25 18.60
N ARG A 188 8.99 -2.10 17.88
CA ARG A 188 7.69 -2.60 18.34
C ARG A 188 7.82 -3.38 19.65
N ASP A 189 8.84 -4.23 19.79
CA ASP A 189 9.08 -4.99 21.02
C ASP A 189 9.41 -4.06 22.21
N ASP A 190 10.16 -2.99 21.97
CA ASP A 190 10.53 -2.01 23.01
C ASP A 190 9.36 -1.10 23.40
N ILE A 191 8.53 -0.70 22.45
CA ILE A 191 7.25 -0.01 22.73
C ILE A 191 6.33 -0.92 23.54
N GLU A 192 6.23 -2.21 23.20
CA GLU A 192 5.38 -3.16 23.93
C GLU A 192 5.85 -3.33 25.39
N LYS A 193 7.17 -3.40 25.63
CA LYS A 193 7.73 -3.41 26.99
C LYS A 193 7.40 -2.12 27.73
N SER A 194 7.61 -0.98 27.10
CA SER A 194 7.34 0.33 27.69
C SER A 194 5.86 0.50 28.06
N LEU A 195 4.96 0.02 27.20
CA LEU A 195 3.51 0.03 27.44
C LEU A 195 3.12 -0.89 28.62
N LYS A 196 3.74 -2.06 28.73
CA LYS A 196 3.52 -2.94 29.90
C LYS A 196 4.01 -2.30 31.19
N GLN A 197 5.14 -1.59 31.15
CA GLN A 197 5.67 -0.88 32.29
C GLN A 197 4.75 0.27 32.73
N THR A 198 4.35 1.15 31.81
CA THR A 198 3.45 2.26 32.13
C THR A 198 2.08 1.79 32.59
N GLN A 199 1.58 0.67 32.06
CA GLN A 199 0.36 0.05 32.54
C GLN A 199 0.49 -0.46 33.99
N ALA A 200 1.64 -1.03 34.34
CA ALA A 200 1.91 -1.47 35.71
C ALA A 200 2.02 -0.26 36.68
N GLU A 201 2.74 0.79 36.28
CA GLU A 201 2.83 2.05 37.03
C GLU A 201 1.46 2.69 37.25
N LEU A 202 0.63 2.76 36.21
CA LEU A 202 -0.74 3.26 36.31
C LEU A 202 -1.60 2.44 37.29
N ASN A 203 -1.44 1.12 37.30
CA ASN A 203 -2.18 0.26 38.23
C ASN A 203 -1.73 0.46 39.68
N MET A 204 -0.42 0.66 39.92
CA MET A 204 0.08 1.00 41.25
C MET A 204 -0.48 2.34 41.72
N GLU A 205 -0.43 3.37 40.87
CA GLU A 205 -0.95 4.71 41.20
C GLU A 205 -2.45 4.68 41.51
N LYS A 206 -3.23 3.89 40.77
CA LYS A 206 -4.66 3.69 41.07
C LYS A 206 -4.88 3.10 42.46
N LEU A 207 -4.12 2.08 42.82
CA LEU A 207 -4.21 1.43 44.13
C LEU A 207 -3.79 2.39 45.26
N ASP A 208 -2.73 3.16 45.04
CA ASP A 208 -2.29 4.19 46.00
C ASP A 208 -3.35 5.29 46.17
N ASN A 209 -3.98 5.73 45.08
CA ASN A 209 -5.06 6.71 45.13
C ASN A 209 -6.29 6.17 45.88
N GLU A 210 -6.68 4.91 45.65
CA GLU A 210 -7.74 4.24 46.42
C GLU A 210 -7.39 4.20 47.92
N HIS A 211 -6.15 3.87 48.28
CA HIS A 211 -5.68 3.89 49.67
C HIS A 211 -5.71 5.29 50.30
N LEU A 212 -5.31 6.33 49.54
CA LEU A 212 -5.35 7.71 50.00
C LEU A 212 -6.80 8.18 50.20
N GLN A 213 -7.71 7.83 49.29
CA GLN A 213 -9.12 8.14 49.42
C GLN A 213 -9.72 7.51 50.68
N LEU A 214 -9.47 6.22 50.92
CA LEU A 214 -9.92 5.53 52.15
C LEU A 214 -9.38 6.20 53.42
N ARG A 215 -8.11 6.63 53.40
CA ARG A 215 -7.50 7.33 54.53
C ARG A 215 -8.12 8.71 54.74
N LEU A 216 -8.45 9.41 53.66
CA LEU A 216 -9.14 10.70 53.69
C LEU A 216 -10.53 10.55 54.31
N ASP A 217 -11.35 9.63 53.79
CA ASP A 217 -12.70 9.35 54.30
C ASP A 217 -12.67 8.99 55.80
N LYS A 218 -11.68 8.18 56.22
CA LYS A 218 -11.48 7.86 57.64
C LYS A 218 -11.15 9.10 58.48
N LYS A 219 -10.33 10.01 57.95
CA LYS A 219 -9.98 11.24 58.67
C LYS A 219 -11.13 12.23 58.73
N GLU A 220 -11.93 12.31 57.68
CA GLU A 220 -13.15 13.11 57.66
C GLU A 220 -14.16 12.61 58.70
N THR A 221 -14.45 11.31 58.71
CA THR A 221 -15.33 10.70 59.73
C THR A 221 -14.81 10.86 61.16
N GLU A 222 -13.51 10.64 61.41
CA GLU A 222 -12.89 10.91 62.71
C GLU A 222 -13.05 12.39 63.13
N CYS A 223 -12.88 13.33 62.21
CA CYS A 223 -13.03 14.76 62.47
C CYS A 223 -14.49 15.12 62.80
N GLU A 224 -15.45 14.62 62.02
CA GLU A 224 -16.88 14.82 62.26
C GLU A 224 -17.33 14.27 63.62
N GLU A 225 -16.88 13.07 63.98
CA GLU A 225 -17.17 12.50 65.29
C GLU A 225 -16.56 13.31 66.44
N ASN A 226 -15.32 13.76 66.29
CA ASN A 226 -14.66 14.59 67.30
C ASN A 226 -15.35 15.94 67.46
N LEU A 227 -15.78 16.56 66.36
CA LEU A 227 -16.56 17.80 66.39
C LEU A 227 -17.86 17.61 67.17
N LYS A 228 -18.64 16.56 66.84
CA LYS A 228 -19.89 16.23 67.57
C LYS A 228 -19.65 15.97 69.06
N ARG A 229 -18.58 15.25 69.40
CA ARG A 229 -18.20 15.00 70.82
C ARG A 229 -17.87 16.29 71.55
N GLN A 230 -17.16 17.20 70.90
CA GLN A 230 -16.80 18.51 71.47
C GLN A 230 -18.03 19.41 71.64
N GLU A 231 -18.90 19.48 70.63
CA GLU A 231 -20.16 20.23 70.69
C GLU A 231 -21.03 19.74 71.86
N HIS A 232 -21.25 18.43 71.95
CA HIS A 232 -22.02 17.84 73.05
C HIS A 232 -21.39 18.10 74.43
N PHE A 233 -20.06 18.02 74.54
CA PHE A 233 -19.36 18.35 75.79
C PHE A 233 -19.58 19.82 76.20
N LEU A 234 -19.46 20.75 75.26
CA LEU A 234 -19.68 22.17 75.50
C LEU A 234 -21.13 22.46 75.88
N GLU A 235 -22.10 21.82 75.21
CA GLU A 235 -23.52 21.93 75.55
C GLU A 235 -23.79 21.48 76.99
N GLN A 236 -23.26 20.32 77.39
CA GLN A 236 -23.40 19.84 78.77
C GLN A 236 -22.75 20.79 79.79
N GLN A 237 -21.58 21.33 79.47
CA GLN A 237 -20.90 22.30 80.33
C GLN A 237 -21.74 23.57 80.48
N HIS A 238 -22.28 24.11 79.39
CA HIS A 238 -23.14 25.29 79.42
C HIS A 238 -24.41 25.02 80.21
N GLN A 239 -25.05 23.85 80.06
CA GLN A 239 -26.22 23.46 80.85
C GLN A 239 -25.92 23.44 82.35
N LEU A 240 -24.79 22.86 82.76
CA LEU A 240 -24.37 22.84 84.16
C LEU A 240 -24.12 24.26 84.71
N GLU A 241 -23.49 25.13 83.91
CA GLU A 241 -23.23 26.52 84.31
C GLU A 241 -24.52 27.31 84.44
N ILE A 242 -25.44 27.16 83.48
CA ILE A 242 -26.80 27.71 83.55
C ILE A 242 -27.49 27.24 84.83
N MET A 243 -27.44 25.95 85.18
CA MET A 243 -28.04 25.44 86.41
C MET A 243 -27.42 26.05 87.67
N LYS A 244 -26.10 26.23 87.73
CA LYS A 244 -25.44 26.90 88.85
C LYS A 244 -25.87 28.35 88.99
N LEU A 245 -25.90 29.11 87.87
CA LEU A 245 -26.35 30.50 87.85
C LEU A 245 -27.82 30.65 88.26
N HIS A 246 -28.69 29.75 87.81
CA HIS A 246 -30.09 29.73 88.27
C HIS A 246 -30.18 29.48 89.78
N LYS A 247 -29.37 28.57 90.32
CA LYS A 247 -29.32 28.29 91.76
C LYS A 247 -28.83 29.49 92.57
N THR A 248 -27.81 30.21 92.09
CA THR A 248 -27.32 31.42 92.76
C THR A 248 -28.34 32.55 92.69
N ILE A 249 -28.99 32.78 91.54
CA ILE A 249 -30.08 33.76 91.39
C ILE A 249 -31.21 33.42 92.37
N ALA A 250 -31.69 32.17 92.39
CA ALA A 250 -32.76 31.75 93.30
C ALA A 250 -32.41 32.00 94.77
N GLY A 251 -31.17 31.68 95.18
CA GLY A 251 -30.69 31.94 96.54
C GLY A 251 -30.57 33.44 96.87
N LEU A 252 -30.16 34.27 95.91
CA LEU A 252 -30.13 35.73 96.08
C LEU A 252 -31.54 36.32 96.14
N THR A 253 -32.47 35.85 95.32
CA THR A 253 -33.88 36.25 95.36
C THR A 253 -34.52 35.90 96.71
N GLU A 254 -34.24 34.72 97.26
CA GLU A 254 -34.75 34.33 98.58
C GLU A 254 -34.19 35.23 99.69
N LYS A 255 -32.88 35.54 99.66
CA LYS A 255 -32.27 36.49 100.61
C LYS A 255 -32.88 37.88 100.49
N PHE A 256 -33.06 38.37 99.26
CA PHE A 256 -33.68 39.66 99.00
C PHE A 256 -35.13 39.72 99.51
N GLU A 257 -35.92 38.68 99.32
CA GLU A 257 -37.30 38.64 99.82
C GLU A 257 -37.36 38.57 101.35
N LYS A 258 -36.44 37.83 102.00
CA LYS A 258 -36.30 37.84 103.46
C LYS A 258 -35.94 39.24 103.98
N GLU A 259 -34.95 39.88 103.37
CA GLU A 259 -34.53 41.24 103.73
C GLU A 259 -35.67 42.25 103.53
N LYS A 260 -36.44 42.11 102.44
CA LYS A 260 -37.63 42.92 102.19
C LYS A 260 -38.71 42.71 103.26
N GLN A 261 -38.98 41.46 103.66
CA GLN A 261 -39.91 41.15 104.75
C GLN A 261 -39.45 41.72 106.08
N ASP A 262 -38.17 41.57 106.42
CA ASP A 262 -37.56 42.14 107.63
C ASP A 262 -37.62 43.67 107.63
N ASN A 263 -37.37 44.30 106.47
CA ASN A 263 -37.49 45.74 106.30
C ASN A 263 -38.94 46.21 106.43
N ASP A 264 -39.91 45.48 105.88
CA ASP A 264 -41.34 45.77 106.06
C ASP A 264 -41.76 45.65 107.53
N LEU A 265 -41.26 44.64 108.25
CA LEU A 265 -41.47 44.50 109.70
C LEU A 265 -40.84 45.66 110.47
N ASN A 266 -39.60 46.04 110.15
CA ASN A 266 -38.92 47.19 110.73
C ASN A 266 -39.65 48.49 110.43
N LYS A 267 -40.15 48.67 109.21
CA LYS A 267 -40.97 49.82 108.82
C LYS A 267 -42.25 49.88 109.65
N ARG A 268 -42.97 48.77 109.80
CA ARG A 268 -44.16 48.70 110.69
C ARG A 268 -43.80 48.99 112.14
N ALA A 269 -42.69 48.44 112.65
CA ALA A 269 -42.22 48.71 114.00
C ALA A 269 -41.87 50.19 114.20
N LEU A 270 -41.19 50.81 113.24
CA LEU A 270 -40.91 52.25 113.22
C LEU A 270 -42.18 53.08 113.10
N GLU A 271 -43.18 52.65 112.32
CA GLU A 271 -44.50 53.29 112.24
C GLU A 271 -45.24 53.20 113.58
N HIS A 272 -45.21 52.04 114.24
CA HIS A 272 -45.75 51.87 115.60
C HIS A 272 -45.02 52.75 116.61
N LEU A 273 -43.68 52.84 116.54
CA LEU A 273 -42.91 53.78 117.37
C LEU A 273 -43.28 55.23 117.04
N ARG A 274 -43.41 55.59 115.77
CA ARG A 274 -43.81 56.93 115.32
C ARG A 274 -45.22 57.28 115.80
N SER A 275 -46.18 56.36 115.72
CA SER A 275 -47.52 56.51 116.29
C SER A 275 -47.50 56.56 117.81
N HIS A 276 -46.66 55.75 118.48
CA HIS A 276 -46.48 55.78 119.93
C HIS A 276 -45.93 57.13 120.38
N PHE A 277 -44.88 57.64 119.73
CA PHE A 277 -44.32 58.97 119.99
C PHE A 277 -45.28 60.10 119.62
N ALA A 278 -46.07 59.96 118.55
CA ALA A 278 -47.10 60.93 118.18
C ALA A 278 -48.24 60.96 119.21
N ASN A 279 -48.64 59.80 119.75
CA ASN A 279 -49.62 59.69 120.83
C ASN A 279 -49.05 60.10 122.20
N LEU A 280 -47.73 59.95 122.42
CA LEU A 280 -47.03 60.49 123.59
C LEU A 280 -47.00 62.01 123.57
N LYS A 281 -46.80 62.61 122.38
CA LYS A 281 -46.88 64.05 122.15
C LYS A 281 -48.28 64.64 122.33
N ILE A 282 -49.33 63.82 122.28
CA ILE A 282 -50.72 64.24 122.54
C ILE A 282 -51.08 64.10 124.03
N ASN A 283 -50.31 63.35 124.82
CA ASN A 283 -50.54 63.12 126.26
C ASN A 283 -49.47 63.76 127.18
N GLN A 284 -48.65 64.69 126.67
CA GLN A 284 -47.76 65.54 127.45
C GLN A 284 -47.94 67.01 127.05
N ASP A 285 -49.02 67.61 127.56
CA ASP A 285 -48.98 69.01 127.96
C ASP A 285 -48.24 69.08 129.30
N ASP A 286 -47.02 69.64 129.23
CA ASP A 286 -46.26 70.37 130.26
C ASP A 286 -44.76 70.00 130.27
N GLY A 287 -43.91 71.00 129.97
CA GLY A 287 -42.56 71.07 130.56
C GLY A 287 -41.31 70.91 129.67
N ILE A 288 -41.10 71.84 128.72
CA ILE A 288 -39.91 72.70 128.56
C ILE A 288 -38.47 72.12 128.78
N ASN A 289 -37.67 72.17 127.68
CA ASN A 289 -36.21 72.41 127.51
C ASN A 289 -35.20 71.31 127.94
N ALA A 290 -34.06 71.05 127.26
CA ALA A 290 -33.41 71.57 126.05
C ALA A 290 -32.18 70.66 125.72
N THR A 291 -31.78 70.63 124.43
CA THR A 291 -30.41 70.44 123.87
C THR A 291 -29.63 69.16 124.27
N ASP A 292 -29.09 68.32 123.36
CA ASP A 292 -28.13 68.69 122.31
C ASP A 292 -27.89 67.57 121.27
N ASN A 293 -27.50 68.01 120.06
CA ASN A 293 -27.01 67.24 118.92
C ASN A 293 -25.74 66.45 119.22
N VAL A 294 -25.64 65.18 118.78
CA VAL A 294 -24.41 64.63 118.16
C VAL A 294 -24.79 63.61 117.08
N LEU A 295 -24.80 64.06 115.83
CA LEU A 295 -24.48 63.24 114.67
C LEU A 295 -22.98 62.92 114.72
N SER A 296 -22.62 61.63 114.67
CA SER A 296 -21.25 61.16 114.38
C SER A 296 -21.40 59.91 113.52
N ILE A 297 -21.36 60.10 112.19
CA ILE A 297 -20.21 59.70 111.36
C ILE A 297 -19.93 58.21 111.51
N ILE A 298 -20.49 57.41 110.60
CA ILE A 298 -19.99 56.07 110.32
C ILE A 298 -19.47 56.12 108.90
N ASP A 299 -18.15 56.03 108.79
CA ASP A 299 -17.39 55.84 107.56
C ASP A 299 -17.91 54.59 106.83
N ILE A 300 -18.24 54.76 105.56
CA ILE A 300 -18.40 53.65 104.62
C ILE A 300 -17.31 53.83 103.57
N ASP A 301 -16.24 53.05 103.73
CA ASP A 301 -15.20 52.86 102.74
C ASP A 301 -15.82 52.28 101.46
N TYR A 302 -15.82 53.06 100.39
CA TYR A 302 -15.95 52.55 99.03
C TYR A 302 -14.58 52.06 98.56
N LEU A 303 -14.44 50.75 98.34
CA LEU A 303 -13.38 50.20 97.50
C LEU A 303 -13.95 49.77 96.14
N PRO A 304 -13.17 49.93 95.05
CA PRO A 304 -13.67 49.95 93.69
C PRO A 304 -13.67 48.56 93.05
N THR A 305 -14.67 48.32 92.22
CA THR A 305 -14.62 47.43 91.05
C THR A 305 -15.45 48.07 89.95
#